data_AF-K0XLM5-F1
#
_entry.id   AF-K0XLM5-F1
#
_cell.length_a   1.000
_cell.length_b   1.000
_cell.length_c   1.000
_cell.angle_alpha   90.00
_cell.angle_beta   90.00
_cell.angle_gamma   90.00
#
_symmetry.space_group_name_H-M   'P 1'
#
loop_
_entity.id
_entity.type
_entity.pdbx_description
1 polymer ?
#
loop_
_entity_poly.entity_id
_entity_poly.type
_entity_poly.pdbx_seq_one_letter_code
_entity_poly.pdbx_strand_id
1 'polypeptide(L)'
;MQERNVLQEVFTATLTLFTDLLEPVKWFILAAVCLIVADLKFGIEAARKRGEKIRTSRATRRSVNKLVDYICWILVAMSFGKVFGEPFGLPILPALVLLVVYGCEINSCFNNYFEARGSKLRINIFKLFKNKSGDVIEPENRDE
;
A
#
# COMPACT_ATOMS: atom_id res chain seq x y z
N MET A 1 -27.19 20.42 -29.86
CA MET A 1 -27.70 19.39 -28.92
C MET A 1 -27.01 18.04 -29.14
N GLN A 2 -26.87 17.57 -30.38
CA GLN A 2 -26.26 16.27 -30.70
C GLN A 2 -24.81 16.10 -30.21
N GLU A 3 -23.93 17.09 -30.38
CA GLU A 3 -22.53 17.01 -29.89
C GLU A 3 -22.41 16.91 -28.37
N ARG A 4 -23.33 17.55 -27.62
CA ARG A 4 -23.38 17.43 -26.15
C ARG A 4 -23.77 16.02 -25.72
N ASN A 5 -24.65 15.36 -26.47
CA ASN A 5 -25.05 13.97 -26.19
C ASN A 5 -23.92 12.99 -26.55
N VAL A 6 -23.22 13.20 -27.67
CA VAL A 6 -22.07 12.35 -28.05
C VAL A 6 -20.93 12.47 -27.03
N LEU A 7 -20.61 13.67 -26.55
CA LEU A 7 -19.61 13.85 -25.50
C LEU A 7 -20.03 13.17 -24.19
N GLN A 8 -21.30 13.25 -23.81
CA GLN A 8 -21.81 12.55 -22.63
C GLN A 8 -21.76 11.03 -22.80
N GLU A 9 -22.13 10.51 -23.97
CA GLU A 9 -22.08 9.08 -24.27
C GLU A 9 -20.65 8.53 -24.25
N VAL A 10 -19.70 9.24 -24.87
CA VAL A 10 -18.27 8.88 -24.83
C VAL A 10 -17.74 8.95 -23.39
N PHE A 11 -18.11 9.99 -22.63
CA PHE A 11 -17.70 10.13 -21.24
C PHE A 11 -18.27 9.00 -20.36
N THR A 12 -19.54 8.65 -20.54
CA THR A 12 -20.15 7.54 -19.81
C THR A 12 -19.51 6.20 -20.20
N ALA A 13 -19.30 5.94 -21.49
CA ALA A 13 -18.67 4.71 -21.96
C ALA A 13 -17.23 4.55 -21.41
N THR A 14 -16.45 5.63 -21.41
CA THR A 14 -15.10 5.62 -20.82
C THR A 14 -15.15 5.38 -19.31
N LEU A 15 -16.04 6.06 -18.59
CA LEU A 15 -16.25 5.81 -17.16
C LEU A 15 -16.64 4.36 -16.87
N THR A 16 -17.54 3.77 -17.66
CA THR A 16 -17.95 2.38 -17.51
C THR A 16 -16.78 1.42 -17.68
N LEU A 17 -15.93 1.62 -18.69
CA LEU A 17 -14.71 0.83 -18.87
C LEU A 17 -13.77 0.91 -17.66
N PHE A 18 -13.60 2.12 -17.10
CA PHE A 18 -12.81 2.30 -15.88
C PHE A 18 -13.47 1.63 -14.67
N THR A 19 -14.78 1.75 -14.50
CA THR A 19 -15.46 1.10 -13.37
C THR A 19 -15.40 -0.42 -13.47
N ASP A 20 -15.56 -1.00 -14.65
CA ASP A 20 -15.50 -2.45 -14.85
C ASP A 20 -14.09 -3.00 -14.59
N LEU A 21 -13.06 -2.23 -14.95
CA LEU A 21 -11.67 -2.57 -14.63
C LEU A 21 -11.41 -2.51 -13.12
N LEU A 22 -11.98 -1.53 -12.41
CA LEU A 22 -11.73 -1.32 -10.98
C LEU A 22 -12.67 -2.11 -10.06
N GLU A 23 -13.83 -2.56 -10.55
CA GLU A 23 -14.82 -3.34 -9.81
C GLU A 23 -14.21 -4.50 -9.00
N PRO A 24 -13.40 -5.40 -9.60
CA PRO A 24 -12.86 -6.55 -8.87
C PRO A 24 -11.86 -6.15 -7.77
N VAL A 25 -11.26 -4.96 -7.87
CA VAL A 25 -10.22 -4.46 -6.97
C VAL A 25 -10.66 -3.29 -6.10
N LYS A 26 -11.94 -2.89 -6.14
CA LYS A 26 -12.47 -1.70 -5.45
C LYS A 26 -12.18 -1.68 -3.96
N TRP A 27 -12.29 -2.84 -3.30
CA TRP A 27 -12.02 -2.99 -1.88
C TRP A 27 -10.52 -2.89 -1.55
N PHE A 28 -9.67 -3.35 -2.45
CA PHE A 28 -8.22 -3.17 -2.32
C PHE A 28 -7.87 -1.69 -2.48
N ILE A 29 -8.40 -0.99 -3.48
CA ILE A 29 -8.19 0.45 -3.65
C ILE A 29 -8.56 1.23 -2.39
N LEU A 30 -9.73 0.94 -1.80
CA LEU A 30 -10.15 1.56 -0.54
C LEU A 30 -9.14 1.28 0.59
N ALA A 31 -8.68 0.03 0.72
CA ALA A 31 -7.68 -0.35 1.70
C ALA A 31 -6.32 0.33 1.45
N ALA A 32 -5.86 0.48 0.20
CA ALA A 32 -4.65 1.25 -0.13
C ALA A 32 -4.76 2.71 0.33
N VAL A 33 -5.89 3.37 0.05
CA VAL A 33 -6.12 4.75 0.49
C VAL A 33 -6.04 4.84 2.02
N CYS A 34 -6.70 3.92 2.74
CA CYS A 34 -6.61 3.85 4.19
C CYS A 34 -5.17 3.66 4.70
N LEU A 35 -4.38 2.78 4.07
CA LEU A 35 -2.99 2.52 4.44
C LEU A 35 -2.09 3.74 4.17
N ILE A 36 -2.25 4.43 3.05
CA ILE A 36 -1.49 5.66 2.75
C ILE A 36 -1.77 6.74 3.80
N VAL A 37 -3.04 6.93 4.17
CA VAL A 37 -3.44 7.93 5.17
C VAL A 37 -2.89 7.55 6.56
N ALA A 38 -2.99 6.28 6.95
CA ALA A 38 -2.45 5.79 8.21
C ALA A 38 -0.92 5.98 8.28
N ASP A 39 -0.21 5.61 7.22
CA ASP A 39 1.24 5.75 7.15
C ASP A 39 1.67 7.22 7.18
N LEU A 40 0.95 8.11 6.50
CA LEU A 40 1.22 9.55 6.57
C LEU A 40 1.06 10.07 8.00
N LYS A 41 -0.03 9.68 8.69
CA LYS A 41 -0.27 10.10 10.08
C LYS A 41 0.83 9.62 11.02
N PHE A 42 1.13 8.33 10.99
CA PHE A 42 2.15 7.75 11.88
C PHE A 42 3.57 8.18 11.51
N GLY A 43 3.86 8.37 10.21
CA GLY A 43 5.13 8.89 9.75
C GLY A 43 5.40 10.32 10.21
N ILE A 44 4.37 11.18 10.24
CA ILE A 44 4.47 12.54 10.80
C ILE A 44 4.69 12.49 12.31
N GLU A 45 3.96 11.62 13.01
CA GLU A 45 4.07 11.46 14.46
C GLU A 45 5.47 10.96 14.87
N ALA A 46 6.01 9.97 14.14
CA ALA A 46 7.37 9.47 14.33
C ALA A 46 8.41 10.56 14.06
N ALA A 47 8.28 11.32 12.97
CA ALA A 47 9.19 12.43 12.66
C ALA A 47 9.15 13.54 13.73
N ARG A 48 7.95 13.85 14.25
CA ARG A 48 7.77 14.81 15.36
C ARG A 48 8.51 14.32 16.62
N LYS A 49 8.41 13.03 16.93
CA LYS A 49 9.11 12.44 18.08
C LYS A 49 10.63 12.45 17.94
N ARG A 50 11.15 12.27 16.73
CA ARG A 50 12.59 12.40 16.44
C ARG A 50 13.10 13.84 16.46
N GLY A 51 12.21 14.84 16.62
CA GLY A 51 12.57 16.26 16.55
C GLY A 51 12.98 16.72 15.15
N GLU A 52 12.65 15.95 14.11
CA GLU A 52 13.01 16.28 12.73
C GLU A 52 12.16 17.44 12.20
N LYS A 53 12.75 18.28 11.35
CA LYS A 53 12.00 19.31 10.63
C LYS A 53 11.05 18.66 9.62
N ILE A 54 9.76 18.69 9.94
CA ILE A 54 8.68 18.18 9.08
C ILE A 54 8.56 19.09 7.86
N ARG A 55 9.07 18.62 6.72
CA ARG A 55 8.91 19.30 5.42
C ARG A 55 7.74 18.67 4.69
N THR A 56 6.63 19.40 4.57
CA THR A 56 5.40 18.97 3.88
C THR A 56 5.68 18.39 2.49
N SER A 57 6.53 19.05 1.70
CA SER A 57 6.96 18.56 0.38
C SER A 57 7.58 17.15 0.39
N ARG A 58 8.32 16.76 1.43
CA ARG A 58 8.87 15.39 1.54
C ARG A 58 7.77 14.39 1.87
N ALA A 59 6.86 14.74 2.77
CA ALA A 59 5.73 13.89 3.15
C ALA A 59 4.80 13.64 1.96
N THR A 60 4.43 14.69 1.24
CA THR A 60 3.59 14.59 0.03
C THR A 60 4.24 13.72 -1.04
N ARG A 61 5.55 13.91 -1.32
CA ARG A 61 6.27 13.05 -2.29
C ARG A 61 6.24 11.58 -1.88
N ARG A 62 6.38 11.28 -0.59
CA ARG A 62 6.30 9.90 -0.09
C ARG A 62 4.90 9.31 -0.28
N SER A 63 3.85 10.08 0.03
CA SER A 63 2.46 9.64 -0.18
C SER A 63 2.13 9.42 -1.66
N VAL A 64 2.62 10.29 -2.55
CA VAL A 64 2.45 10.13 -4.00
C VAL A 64 3.18 8.89 -4.50
N ASN A 65 4.42 8.64 -4.05
CA ASN A 65 5.13 7.41 -4.41
C ASN A 65 4.33 6.17 -3.98
N LYS A 66 3.81 6.13 -2.75
CA LYS A 66 2.96 5.02 -2.30
C LYS A 66 1.71 4.86 -3.18
N LEU A 67 1.04 5.97 -3.51
CA LEU A 67 -0.12 5.93 -4.40
C LEU A 67 0.22 5.31 -5.76
N VAL A 68 1.33 5.75 -6.38
CA VAL A 68 1.81 5.21 -7.66
C VAL A 68 2.15 3.73 -7.52
N ASP A 69 2.86 3.34 -6.46
CA ASP A 69 3.21 1.95 -6.19
C ASP A 69 1.96 1.07 -6.07
N TYR A 70 0.92 1.51 -5.36
CA TYR A 70 -0.34 0.77 -5.26
C TYR A 70 -1.05 0.63 -6.62
N ILE A 71 -1.09 1.68 -7.43
CA ILE A 71 -1.68 1.61 -8.78
C ILE A 71 -0.92 0.57 -9.62
N CYS A 72 0.42 0.61 -9.61
CA CYS A 72 1.26 -0.34 -10.32
C CYS A 72 1.01 -1.78 -9.85
N TRP A 73 0.98 -2.02 -8.54
CA TRP A 73 0.75 -3.36 -7.98
C TRP A 73 -0.65 -3.89 -8.28
N ILE A 74 -1.67 -3.04 -8.31
CA ILE A 74 -3.03 -3.40 -8.74
C ILE A 74 -3.05 -3.84 -10.20
N LEU A 75 -2.41 -3.07 -11.09
CA LEU A 75 -2.34 -3.42 -12.51
C LEU A 75 -1.59 -4.75 -12.73
N VAL A 76 -0.48 -4.96 -12.02
CA VAL A 76 0.26 -6.22 -12.04
C VAL A 76 -0.61 -7.37 -11.54
N ALA A 77 -1.29 -7.22 -10.41
CA ALA A 77 -2.16 -8.26 -9.85
C ALA A 77 -3.31 -8.64 -10.80
N MET A 78 -3.96 -7.65 -11.43
CA MET A 78 -4.99 -7.90 -12.43
C MET A 78 -4.44 -8.61 -13.66
N SER A 79 -3.25 -8.20 -14.13
CA SER A 79 -2.57 -8.86 -15.24
C SER A 79 -2.26 -10.33 -14.93
N PHE A 80 -1.81 -10.62 -13.70
CA PHE A 80 -1.61 -11.99 -13.23
C PHE A 80 -2.92 -12.78 -13.15
N GLY A 81 -4.01 -12.15 -12.72
CA GLY A 81 -5.35 -12.75 -12.75
C GLY A 81 -5.78 -13.16 -14.15
N LYS A 82 -5.56 -12.28 -15.13
CA LYS A 82 -5.90 -12.54 -16.53
C LYS A 82 -5.02 -13.61 -17.17
N VAL A 83 -3.71 -13.53 -16.97
CA VAL A 83 -2.74 -14.41 -17.64
C VAL A 83 -2.62 -15.78 -16.96
N PHE A 84 -2.75 -15.84 -15.64
CA PHE A 84 -2.58 -17.08 -14.87
C PHE A 84 -3.84 -17.47 -14.10
N GLY A 85 -4.52 -16.51 -13.47
CA GLY A 85 -5.73 -16.81 -12.68
C GLY A 85 -6.84 -17.48 -13.49
N GLU A 86 -7.19 -16.92 -14.66
CA GLU A 86 -8.24 -17.45 -15.52
C GLU A 86 -7.86 -18.82 -16.15
N PRO A 87 -6.67 -19.01 -16.77
CA PRO A 87 -6.34 -20.29 -17.39
C PRO A 87 -6.16 -21.45 -16.40
N PHE A 88 -5.73 -21.17 -15.16
CA PHE A 88 -5.55 -22.19 -14.13
C PHE A 88 -6.76 -22.35 -13.19
N GLY A 89 -7.85 -21.59 -13.40
CA GLY A 89 -9.04 -21.65 -12.54
C GLY A 89 -8.80 -21.13 -11.12
N LEU A 90 -7.86 -20.18 -10.95
CA LEU A 90 -7.46 -19.58 -9.68
C LEU A 90 -7.94 -18.12 -9.60
N PRO A 91 -9.25 -17.86 -9.37
CA PRO A 91 -9.80 -16.50 -9.32
C PRO A 91 -9.25 -15.66 -8.16
N ILE A 92 -8.69 -16.30 -7.14
CA ILE A 92 -8.11 -15.64 -5.96
C ILE A 92 -6.69 -15.10 -6.20
N LEU A 93 -6.06 -15.40 -7.34
CA LEU A 93 -4.66 -15.08 -7.58
C LEU A 93 -4.34 -13.56 -7.47
N PRO A 94 -5.12 -12.64 -8.05
CA PRO A 94 -4.90 -11.20 -7.87
C PRO A 94 -4.96 -10.77 -6.39
N ALA A 95 -5.91 -11.33 -5.65
CA ALA A 95 -6.09 -11.03 -4.24
C ALA A 95 -4.88 -11.49 -3.41
N LEU A 96 -4.29 -12.65 -3.72
CA LEU A 96 -3.08 -13.14 -3.06
C LEU A 96 -1.88 -12.23 -3.33
N VAL A 97 -1.68 -11.80 -4.58
CA VAL A 97 -0.61 -10.85 -4.94
C VAL A 97 -0.76 -9.55 -4.16
N LEU A 98 -1.97 -8.97 -4.14
CA LEU A 98 -2.24 -7.74 -3.40
C LEU A 98 -2.08 -7.91 -1.89
N LEU A 99 -2.48 -9.05 -1.33
CA LEU A 99 -2.33 -9.33 0.09
C LEU A 99 -0.87 -9.32 0.53
N VAL A 100 0.05 -9.85 -0.28
CA VAL A 100 1.49 -9.81 -0.01
C VAL A 100 2.01 -8.37 0.01
N VAL A 101 1.64 -7.57 -1.01
CA VAL A 101 2.04 -6.16 -1.11
C VAL A 101 1.51 -5.36 0.09
N TYR A 102 0.25 -5.56 0.46
CA TYR A 102 -0.40 -4.84 1.55
C TYR A 102 0.20 -5.27 2.88
N GLY A 103 0.55 -6.55 3.05
CA GLY A 103 1.28 -7.04 4.22
C GLY A 103 2.62 -6.33 4.42
N CYS A 104 3.40 -6.13 3.36
CA CYS A 104 4.65 -5.39 3.41
C CYS A 104 4.44 -3.91 3.81
N GLU A 105 3.41 -3.27 3.29
CA GLU A 105 3.08 -1.87 3.61
C GLU A 105 2.53 -1.71 5.03
N ILE A 106 1.67 -2.62 5.48
CA ILE A 106 1.19 -2.70 6.86
C ILE A 106 2.39 -2.82 7.81
N ASN A 107 3.39 -3.64 7.48
CA ASN A 107 4.60 -3.75 8.27
C ASN A 107 5.35 -2.41 8.37
N SER A 108 5.46 -1.68 7.26
CA SER A 108 6.04 -0.33 7.23
C SER A 108 5.28 0.65 8.13
N CYS A 109 3.94 0.60 8.07
CA CYS A 109 3.03 1.43 8.85
C CYS A 109 3.16 1.15 10.36
N PHE A 110 3.18 -0.13 10.76
CA PHE A 110 3.41 -0.54 12.14
C PHE A 110 4.77 -0.09 12.65
N ASN A 111 5.83 -0.20 11.85
CA ASN A 111 7.15 0.27 12.24
C ASN A 111 7.16 1.77 12.56
N ASN A 112 6.52 2.60 11.71
CA ASN A 112 6.36 4.03 11.97
C ASN A 112 5.54 4.29 13.25
N TYR A 113 4.48 3.52 13.49
CA TYR A 113 3.63 3.62 14.68
C TYR A 113 4.37 3.29 15.99
N PHE A 114 5.14 2.19 16.03
CA PHE A 114 5.92 1.83 17.21
C PHE A 114 7.00 2.87 17.51
N GLU A 115 7.63 3.39 16.46
CA GLU A 115 8.62 4.46 16.57
C GLU A 115 8.00 5.75 17.14
N ALA A 116 6.80 6.13 16.71
CA ALA A 116 6.02 7.22 17.30
C ALA A 116 5.71 6.99 18.80
N ARG A 117 5.47 5.75 19.24
CA ARG A 117 5.28 5.42 20.66
C ARG A 117 6.57 5.28 21.45
N GLY A 118 7.73 5.29 20.81
CA GLY A 118 9.05 5.31 21.46
C GLY A 118 9.54 3.94 21.90
N SER A 119 8.85 2.89 21.48
CA SER A 119 9.39 1.55 21.50
C SER A 119 10.34 1.42 20.31
N LYS A 120 11.60 1.03 20.54
CA LYS A 120 12.56 0.68 19.47
C LYS A 120 12.21 -0.66 18.77
N LEU A 121 10.93 -1.06 18.78
CA LEU A 121 10.47 -2.34 18.25
C LEU A 121 10.28 -2.21 16.73
N ARG A 122 11.33 -2.56 15.98
CA ARG A 122 11.20 -2.83 14.55
C ARG A 122 10.65 -4.24 14.36
N ILE A 123 9.34 -4.39 14.34
CA ILE A 123 8.72 -5.68 14.01
C ILE A 123 9.03 -5.97 12.55
N ASN A 124 9.89 -6.96 12.33
CA ASN A 124 10.16 -7.48 11.01
C ASN A 124 9.35 -8.78 10.90
N ILE A 125 8.17 -8.75 10.29
CA ILE A 125 7.30 -9.94 10.15
C ILE A 125 8.05 -11.11 9.47
N PHE A 126 9.00 -10.81 8.58
CA PHE A 126 9.90 -11.80 7.99
C PHE A 126 10.88 -12.45 9.00
N LYS A 127 11.31 -11.74 10.05
CA LYS A 127 12.05 -12.36 11.17
C LYS A 127 11.11 -13.16 12.08
N LEU A 128 9.85 -12.73 12.26
CA LEU A 128 8.86 -13.45 13.06
C LEU A 128 8.52 -14.83 12.47
N PHE A 129 8.43 -14.94 11.14
CA PHE A 129 8.26 -16.23 10.45
C PHE A 129 9.52 -17.08 10.41
N LYS A 130 10.71 -16.48 10.57
CA LYS A 130 12.00 -17.17 10.56
C LYS A 130 12.45 -17.65 11.94
N ASN A 131 12.08 -16.97 13.02
CA ASN A 131 12.53 -17.30 14.38
C ASN A 131 11.46 -18.07 15.17
N LYS A 132 11.51 -19.40 15.05
CA LYS A 132 10.93 -20.31 16.05
C LYS A 132 11.82 -20.47 17.31
N SER A 133 12.94 -19.77 17.39
CA SER A 133 13.89 -19.86 18.52
C SER A 133 14.65 -18.54 18.70
N GLY A 134 14.51 -17.93 19.88
CA GLY A 134 15.49 -17.06 20.52
C GLY A 134 15.78 -15.69 19.89
N ASP A 135 15.73 -14.64 20.71
CA ASP A 135 16.16 -13.26 20.46
C ASP A 135 15.45 -12.48 19.34
N VAL A 136 14.41 -11.78 19.80
CA VAL A 136 13.66 -10.74 19.06
C VAL A 136 14.21 -9.33 19.38
N ILE A 137 15.23 -9.21 20.22
CA ILE A 137 15.71 -7.93 20.76
C ILE A 137 17.22 -7.80 20.54
N GLU A 138 17.62 -7.05 19.52
CA GLU A 138 18.99 -6.55 19.41
C GLU A 138 19.00 -5.06 19.80
N PRO A 139 19.58 -4.67 20.94
CA PRO A 139 19.94 -3.28 21.17
C PRO A 139 21.07 -2.89 20.22
N GLU A 140 20.92 -1.73 19.61
CA GLU A 140 21.90 -1.08 18.75
C GLU A 140 23.24 -0.91 19.50
N ASN A 141 24.27 -1.64 19.06
CA ASN A 141 25.66 -1.34 19.44
C ASN A 141 25.99 0.06 18.92
N ARG A 142 26.33 0.96 19.84
CA ARG A 142 27.02 2.20 19.50
C ARG A 142 28.45 1.81 19.16
N ASP A 143 28.77 1.82 17.89
CA ASP A 143 30.17 1.87 17.47
C ASP A 143 30.67 3.29 17.78
N GLU A 144 31.57 3.37 18.76
CA GLU A 144 32.44 4.53 19.05
C GLU A 144 33.46 4.74 17.92
#